data_AF-A0A974Z8R7-F1
#
_entry.id   AF-A0A974Z8R7-F1
#
_cell.length_a   1.000
_cell.length_b   1.000
_cell.length_c   1.000
_cell.angle_alpha   90.00
_cell.angle_beta   90.00
_cell.angle_gamma   90.00
#
_symmetry.space_group_name_H-M   'P 1'
#
loop_
_entity.id
_entity.type
_entity.pdbx_description
1 polymer ?
#
loop_
_entity_poly.entity_id
_entity_poly.type
_entity_poly.pdbx_seq_one_letter_code
_entity_poly.pdbx_strand_id
1 'polypeptide(L)'
;MTEGAVIEDRAVSLCGFRQCRAPLPPPGPRGGRPFEFCPDRRWPGDRTCKQLAAADQALRDALGDSAPHTGLTEAASEFVRAAAELGEPLQTLRNALDSVAARAQDEVTAALARAETAEARAVEADGLRQAAEARATEAEETRAAAQAHAREEETRADAAAETAAAAVTARATAELDRARAEAAAAAATERAEQASADVRAERARADTLAADLAQRAQELAVRTTERDAALDTLTEARAQLDDAREALLAADETREALTAQLTAARTRADDLATRLQTALTDHHSATTAAAEARAEHHRRTAVLTTRLDDAASRLTREAEAHTALRARLSRVHRLALTGPAEGTDLRAALLAELLDVPADPPRP
;
A
#
# COMPACT_ATOMS: atom_id res chain seq x y z
N MET A 1 102.51 74.42 122.21
CA MET A 1 103.66 75.09 121.56
C MET A 1 103.05 76.09 120.60
N THR A 2 103.06 77.41 120.82
CA THR A 2 104.01 78.32 121.50
C THR A 2 103.22 79.53 122.06
N GLU A 3 103.34 79.87 123.35
CA GLU A 3 104.09 81.03 123.94
C GLU A 3 103.71 82.39 123.33
N GLY A 4 103.30 83.46 124.04
CA GLY A 4 103.34 83.86 125.46
C GLY A 4 103.98 85.26 125.57
N ALA A 5 103.38 86.24 126.27
CA ALA A 5 104.05 87.38 126.91
C ALA A 5 103.10 88.24 127.78
N VAL A 6 103.57 88.58 128.99
CA VAL A 6 102.92 89.36 130.05
C VAL A 6 103.73 90.63 130.33
N ILE A 7 103.07 91.73 130.69
CA ILE A 7 103.67 92.83 131.48
C ILE A 7 102.65 93.31 132.53
N GLU A 8 103.08 93.37 133.80
CA GLU A 8 102.40 94.02 134.94
C GLU A 8 102.72 95.53 134.98
N ASP A 9 101.72 96.38 135.28
CA ASP A 9 101.91 97.80 135.56
C ASP A 9 101.01 98.30 136.72
N ARG A 10 101.54 99.23 137.51
CA ARG A 10 101.00 99.73 138.78
C ARG A 10 99.63 100.40 138.60
N ALA A 11 98.66 99.99 139.42
CA ALA A 11 97.27 100.40 139.34
C ALA A 11 97.05 101.89 139.74
N VAL A 12 96.94 102.76 138.74
CA VAL A 12 96.37 104.10 138.89
C VAL A 12 94.85 103.97 138.99
N SER A 13 94.26 104.36 140.12
CA SER A 13 92.81 104.33 140.31
C SER A 13 92.12 105.35 139.39
N LEU A 14 91.22 104.87 138.52
CA LEU A 14 90.49 105.67 137.52
C LEU A 14 89.11 106.07 138.04
N CYS A 15 88.54 107.14 137.48
CA CYS A 15 87.19 107.63 137.78
C CYS A 15 86.12 106.55 137.57
N GLY A 16 85.26 106.35 138.58
CA GLY A 16 84.20 105.33 138.56
C GLY A 16 83.09 105.53 137.51
N PHE A 17 83.04 106.68 136.82
CA PHE A 17 82.13 106.86 135.69
C PHE A 17 82.74 106.24 134.42
N ARG A 18 82.07 105.21 133.85
CA ARG A 18 82.62 104.36 132.78
C ARG A 18 83.05 105.12 131.51
N GLN A 19 82.39 106.21 131.14
CA GLN A 19 82.85 107.05 130.01
C GLN A 19 83.98 108.02 130.36
N CYS A 20 84.19 108.36 131.65
CA CYS A 20 85.22 109.32 132.04
C CYS A 20 86.60 108.65 132.20
N ARG A 21 86.68 107.58 133.02
CA ARG A 21 87.88 106.78 133.33
C ARG A 21 89.20 107.55 133.49
N ALA A 22 89.17 108.82 133.85
CA ALA A 22 90.39 109.61 134.04
C ALA A 22 91.10 109.19 135.34
N PRO A 23 92.45 109.24 135.40
CA PRO A 23 93.21 108.90 136.60
C PRO A 23 92.89 109.88 137.73
N LEU A 24 92.59 109.32 138.90
CA LEU A 24 92.25 110.10 140.08
C LEU A 24 93.53 110.52 140.82
N PRO A 25 93.57 111.74 141.38
CA PRO A 25 94.72 112.21 142.13
C PRO A 25 94.97 111.32 143.36
N PRO A 26 96.24 111.08 143.73
CA PRO A 26 96.58 110.21 144.86
C PRO A 26 96.05 110.78 146.19
N PRO A 27 95.65 109.92 147.14
CA PRO A 27 95.13 110.36 148.43
C PRO A 27 96.20 111.14 149.21
N GLY A 28 95.85 112.34 149.67
CA GLY A 28 96.78 113.28 150.30
C GLY A 28 97.41 112.79 151.61
N PRO A 29 98.53 113.38 152.07
CA PRO A 29 99.43 112.85 153.11
C PRO A 29 98.84 112.73 154.52
N ARG A 30 97.61 113.23 154.75
CA ARG A 30 96.85 113.06 156.01
C ARG A 30 95.84 111.90 155.97
N GLY A 31 96.01 110.93 155.06
CA GLY A 31 95.19 109.72 155.02
C GLY A 31 93.72 109.96 154.63
N GLY A 32 93.45 110.97 153.79
CA GLY A 32 92.11 111.23 153.28
C GLY A 32 91.61 110.11 152.37
N ARG A 33 90.31 109.81 152.41
CA ARG A 33 89.66 108.75 151.61
C ARG A 33 89.93 108.97 150.10
N PRO A 34 90.35 107.93 149.34
CA PRO A 34 90.57 108.05 147.91
C PRO A 34 89.33 108.58 147.19
N PHE A 35 89.50 109.49 146.23
CA PHE A 35 88.39 109.92 145.40
C PHE A 35 87.89 108.73 144.58
N GLU A 36 86.58 108.54 144.51
CA GLU A 36 85.96 107.53 143.64
C GLU A 36 85.61 108.12 142.25
N PHE A 37 85.47 109.44 142.17
CA PHE A 37 85.13 110.18 140.95
C PHE A 37 85.96 111.46 140.85
N CYS A 38 86.16 111.98 139.65
CA CYS A 38 86.90 113.24 139.45
C CYS A 38 86.18 114.40 140.16
N PRO A 39 86.86 115.15 141.07
CA PRO A 39 86.25 116.28 141.76
C PRO A 39 86.01 117.47 140.82
N ASP A 40 86.94 117.70 139.90
CA ASP A 40 87.01 118.94 139.12
C ASP A 40 86.36 118.87 137.74
N ARG A 41 85.96 117.67 137.27
CA ARG A 41 85.40 117.49 135.92
C ARG A 41 83.90 117.73 135.91
N ARG A 42 83.45 118.68 135.10
CA ARG A 42 82.04 119.00 134.81
C ARG A 42 81.68 118.58 133.38
N TRP A 43 80.47 118.06 133.19
CA TRP A 43 79.88 117.74 131.89
C TRP A 43 78.83 118.81 131.53
N PRO A 44 78.43 118.95 130.25
CA PRO A 44 77.43 119.95 129.84
C PRO A 44 76.20 119.94 130.76
N GLY A 45 75.81 121.13 131.25
CA GLY A 45 74.77 121.26 132.29
C GLY A 45 75.29 121.07 133.72
N ASP A 46 76.56 121.36 133.99
CA ASP A 46 77.22 121.34 135.31
C ASP A 46 77.16 120.02 136.10
N ARG A 47 76.87 118.90 135.44
CA ARG A 47 76.79 117.59 136.12
C ARG A 47 78.17 117.02 136.43
N THR A 48 78.29 116.42 137.61
CA THR A 48 79.53 115.76 138.05
C THR A 48 79.59 114.31 137.57
N CYS A 49 80.81 113.77 137.46
CA CYS A 49 81.01 112.35 137.08
C CYS A 49 80.25 111.39 138.02
N LYS A 50 80.10 111.74 139.30
CA LYS A 50 79.31 110.97 140.27
C LYS A 50 77.82 110.93 139.91
N GLN A 51 77.24 112.05 139.50
CA GLN A 51 75.83 112.15 139.12
C GLN A 51 75.54 111.39 137.83
N LEU A 52 76.45 111.44 136.84
CA LEU A 52 76.29 110.67 135.61
C LEU A 52 76.48 109.17 135.81
N ALA A 53 77.40 108.75 136.69
CA ALA A 53 77.54 107.35 137.05
C ALA A 53 76.29 106.80 137.76
N ALA A 54 75.67 107.59 138.63
CA ALA A 54 74.40 107.23 139.26
C ALA A 54 73.26 107.12 138.22
N ALA A 55 73.22 108.01 137.23
CA ALA A 55 72.24 107.93 136.15
C ALA A 55 72.46 106.72 135.23
N ASP A 56 73.71 106.39 134.90
CA ASP A 56 74.07 105.19 134.12
C ASP A 56 73.71 103.90 134.87
N GLN A 57 73.94 103.87 136.19
CA GLN A 57 73.53 102.74 137.02
C GLN A 57 72.00 102.62 137.10
N ALA A 58 71.28 103.72 137.29
CA ALA A 58 69.81 103.72 137.30
C ALA A 58 69.22 103.27 135.95
N LEU A 59 69.89 103.58 134.83
CA LEU A 59 69.46 103.14 133.50
C LEU A 59 69.63 101.63 133.32
N ARG A 60 70.72 101.04 133.83
CA ARG A 60 70.93 99.58 133.78
C ARG A 60 69.94 98.83 134.65
N ASP A 61 69.66 99.36 135.83
CA ASP A 61 68.65 98.76 136.72
C ASP A 61 67.24 98.85 136.10
N ALA A 62 66.94 99.92 135.35
CA ALA A 62 65.67 100.06 134.62
C ALA A 62 65.56 99.16 133.37
N LEU A 63 66.69 98.79 132.74
CA LEU A 63 66.73 97.91 131.57
C LEU A 63 66.79 96.42 131.93
N GLY A 64 66.75 96.06 133.22
CA GLY A 64 66.69 94.68 133.68
C GLY A 64 67.95 93.85 133.43
N ASP A 65 69.06 94.50 133.09
CA ASP A 65 70.32 93.88 132.63
C ASP A 65 71.20 93.37 133.81
N SER A 66 70.58 93.13 134.98
CA SER A 66 71.25 92.71 136.22
C SER A 66 70.71 91.39 136.81
N ALA A 67 70.02 90.57 136.01
CA ALA A 67 69.70 89.19 136.37
C ALA A 67 69.99 88.20 135.21
N PRO A 68 70.59 87.03 135.46
CA PRO A 68 70.82 86.03 134.41
C PRO A 68 69.48 85.43 133.94
N HIS A 69 69.14 85.59 132.67
CA HIS A 69 67.91 85.08 132.04
C HIS A 69 68.00 83.58 131.73
N THR A 70 67.89 82.74 132.76
CA THR A 70 67.85 81.28 132.63
C THR A 70 66.57 80.75 131.96
N GLY A 71 65.43 81.43 132.12
CA GLY A 71 64.14 80.95 131.57
C GLY A 71 64.01 81.00 130.05
N LEU A 72 64.72 81.92 129.37
CA LEU A 72 64.69 82.01 127.89
C LEU A 72 65.60 80.97 127.23
N THR A 73 66.71 80.62 127.89
CA THR A 73 67.59 79.53 127.45
C THR A 73 66.92 78.17 127.67
N GLU A 74 66.17 78.03 128.77
CA GLU A 74 65.40 76.83 129.08
C GLU A 74 64.25 76.61 128.09
N ALA A 75 63.47 77.64 127.77
CA ALA A 75 62.40 77.56 126.75
C ALA A 75 62.93 77.28 125.33
N ALA A 76 64.07 77.86 124.95
CA ALA A 76 64.72 77.56 123.67
C ALA A 76 65.25 76.11 123.65
N SER A 77 65.79 75.62 124.76
CA SER A 77 66.24 74.23 124.88
C SER A 77 65.08 73.23 124.86
N GLU A 78 63.93 73.56 125.46
CA GLU A 78 62.71 72.77 125.36
C GLU A 78 62.14 72.74 123.95
N PHE A 79 62.17 73.86 123.21
CA PHE A 79 61.75 73.88 121.82
C PHE A 79 62.68 73.05 120.92
N VAL A 80 63.99 73.15 121.11
CA VAL A 80 64.96 72.32 120.37
C VAL A 80 64.79 70.84 120.72
N ARG A 81 64.52 70.51 121.99
CA ARG A 81 64.23 69.15 122.44
C ARG A 81 62.91 68.63 121.83
N ALA A 82 61.84 69.41 121.88
CA ALA A 82 60.55 69.05 121.28
C ALA A 82 60.64 68.94 119.74
N ALA A 83 61.41 69.81 119.08
CA ALA A 83 61.67 69.73 117.65
C ALA A 83 62.53 68.50 117.29
N ALA A 84 63.50 68.12 118.14
CA ALA A 84 64.28 66.90 117.98
C ALA A 84 63.42 65.65 118.20
N GLU A 85 62.52 65.66 119.20
CA GLU A 85 61.53 64.61 119.45
C GLU A 85 60.55 64.44 118.28
N LEU A 86 60.30 65.49 117.49
CA LEU A 86 59.44 65.45 116.30
C LEU A 86 60.20 65.12 115.00
N GLY A 87 61.52 65.30 114.96
CA GLY A 87 62.34 65.05 113.77
C GLY A 87 62.32 63.59 113.33
N GLU A 88 62.48 62.66 114.26
CA GLU A 88 62.46 61.21 113.98
C GLU A 88 61.08 60.70 113.55
N PRO A 89 59.95 61.05 114.22
CA PRO A 89 58.60 60.73 113.75
C PRO A 89 58.27 61.30 112.38
N LEU A 90 58.65 62.56 112.09
CA LEU A 90 58.39 63.19 110.79
C LEU A 90 59.24 62.56 109.68
N GLN A 91 60.49 62.18 109.96
CA GLN A 91 61.33 61.46 109.01
C GLN A 91 60.80 60.05 108.76
N THR A 92 60.30 59.36 109.80
CA THR A 92 59.63 58.06 109.69
C THR A 92 58.36 58.16 108.85
N LEU A 93 57.54 59.18 109.08
CA LEU A 93 56.34 59.45 108.28
C LEU A 93 56.70 59.74 106.83
N ARG A 94 57.73 60.57 106.59
CA ARG A 94 58.23 60.86 105.23
C ARG A 94 58.69 59.58 104.53
N ASN A 95 59.51 58.75 105.18
CA ASN A 95 59.96 57.48 104.62
C ASN A 95 58.79 56.51 104.34
N ALA A 96 57.78 56.50 105.21
CA ALA A 96 56.56 55.73 105.01
C ALA A 96 55.75 56.24 103.82
N LEU A 97 55.60 57.57 103.69
CA LEU A 97 54.94 58.20 102.54
C LEU A 97 55.70 57.97 101.23
N ASP A 98 57.03 58.05 101.24
CA ASP A 98 57.88 57.74 100.09
C ASP A 98 57.77 56.26 99.71
N SER A 99 57.70 55.35 100.69
CA SER A 99 57.48 53.92 100.42
C SER A 99 56.08 53.65 99.88
N VAL A 100 55.05 54.34 100.38
CA VAL A 100 53.67 54.21 99.86
C VAL A 100 53.59 54.80 98.45
N ALA A 101 54.22 55.95 98.20
CA ALA A 101 54.28 56.56 96.87
C ALA A 101 55.01 55.65 95.88
N ALA A 102 56.14 55.04 96.26
CA ALA A 102 56.85 54.07 95.44
C ALA A 102 55.98 52.84 95.13
N ARG A 103 55.32 52.24 96.13
CA ARG A 103 54.41 51.10 95.90
C ARG A 103 53.21 51.48 95.04
N ALA A 104 52.64 52.67 95.22
CA ALA A 104 51.55 53.16 94.39
C ALA A 104 52.01 53.37 92.94
N GLN A 105 53.21 53.92 92.74
CA GLN A 105 53.82 54.06 91.42
C GLN A 105 54.02 52.67 90.76
N ASP A 106 54.59 51.70 91.49
CA ASP A 106 54.82 50.34 91.00
C ASP A 106 53.50 49.64 90.64
N GLU A 107 52.45 49.76 91.46
CA GLU A 107 51.14 49.19 91.19
C GLU A 107 50.45 49.86 89.99
N VAL A 108 50.57 51.18 89.84
CA VAL A 108 50.07 51.90 88.66
C VAL A 108 50.80 51.42 87.40
N THR A 109 52.13 51.30 87.45
CA THR A 109 52.92 50.77 86.32
C THR A 109 52.54 49.32 86.01
N ALA A 110 52.38 48.46 87.02
CA ALA A 110 51.95 47.08 86.84
C ALA A 110 50.50 46.96 86.34
N ALA A 111 49.61 47.86 86.73
CA ALA A 111 48.23 47.93 86.23
C ALA A 111 48.18 48.39 84.77
N LEU A 112 48.98 49.40 84.39
CA LEU A 112 49.11 49.86 83.01
C LEU A 112 49.68 48.74 82.12
N ALA A 113 50.76 48.08 82.53
CA ALA A 113 51.33 46.96 81.77
C ALA A 113 50.34 45.79 81.59
N ARG A 114 49.51 45.51 82.62
CA ARG A 114 48.42 44.52 82.52
C ARG A 114 47.32 44.97 81.58
N ALA A 115 46.94 46.24 81.60
CA ALA A 115 45.94 46.81 80.71
C ALA A 115 46.40 46.79 79.26
N GLU A 116 47.64 47.22 78.98
CA GLU A 116 48.26 47.15 77.65
C GLU A 116 48.34 45.71 77.13
N THR A 117 48.71 44.75 77.99
CA THR A 117 48.73 43.33 77.63
C THR A 117 47.32 42.79 77.34
N ALA A 118 46.32 43.19 78.14
CA ALA A 118 44.94 42.79 77.95
C ALA A 118 44.35 43.38 76.66
N GLU A 119 44.64 44.64 76.36
CA GLU A 119 44.23 45.32 75.14
C GLU A 119 44.89 44.68 73.90
N ALA A 120 46.20 44.41 73.95
CA ALA A 120 46.89 43.69 72.88
C ALA A 120 46.27 42.32 72.59
N ARG A 121 45.93 41.54 73.63
CA ARG A 121 45.24 40.25 73.50
C ARG A 121 43.81 40.38 72.97
N ALA A 122 43.09 41.44 73.35
CA ALA A 122 41.75 41.69 72.85
C ALA A 122 41.76 42.02 71.36
N VAL A 123 42.70 42.88 70.92
CA VAL A 123 42.92 43.20 69.50
C VAL A 123 43.32 41.96 68.70
N GLU A 124 44.22 41.12 69.24
CA GLU A 124 44.59 39.86 68.61
C GLU A 124 43.40 38.90 68.49
N ALA A 125 42.61 38.73 69.55
CA ALA A 125 41.43 37.86 69.56
C ALA A 125 40.35 38.35 68.58
N ASP A 126 40.11 39.66 68.52
CA ASP A 126 39.18 40.26 67.56
C ASP A 126 39.68 40.08 66.12
N GLY A 127 41.00 40.24 65.87
CA GLY A 127 41.60 39.97 64.58
C GLY A 127 41.47 38.50 64.14
N LEU A 128 41.67 37.55 65.06
CA LEU A 128 41.45 36.13 64.80
C LEU A 128 39.98 35.80 64.54
N ARG A 129 39.05 36.42 65.27
CA ARG A 129 37.60 36.26 65.04
C ARG A 129 37.21 36.78 63.66
N GLN A 130 37.62 37.99 63.29
CA GLN A 130 37.36 38.57 61.97
C GLN A 130 37.96 37.70 60.85
N ALA A 131 39.18 37.18 61.02
CA ALA A 131 39.80 36.29 60.04
C ALA A 131 39.11 34.91 59.94
N ALA A 132 38.49 34.44 61.02
CA ALA A 132 37.69 33.21 61.01
C ALA A 132 36.33 33.43 60.34
N GLU A 133 35.66 34.55 60.64
CA GLU A 133 34.40 34.96 60.00
C GLU A 133 34.58 35.17 58.49
N ALA A 134 35.65 35.86 58.06
CA ALA A 134 35.96 36.05 56.65
C ALA A 134 36.18 34.70 55.91
N ARG A 135 36.92 33.76 56.52
CA ARG A 135 37.13 32.42 55.97
C ARG A 135 35.84 31.59 55.91
N ALA A 136 34.95 31.75 56.90
CA ALA A 136 33.66 31.09 56.91
C ALA A 136 32.78 31.60 55.77
N THR A 137 32.70 32.93 55.59
CA THR A 137 31.97 33.55 54.47
C THR A 137 32.52 33.11 53.11
N GLU A 138 33.84 33.13 52.91
CA GLU A 138 34.47 32.68 51.66
C GLU A 138 34.18 31.20 51.36
N ALA A 139 34.19 30.34 52.39
CA ALA A 139 33.84 28.94 52.24
C ALA A 139 32.35 28.73 51.89
N GLU A 140 31.44 29.52 52.47
CA GLU A 140 30.02 29.48 52.15
C GLU A 140 29.73 29.98 50.72
N GLU A 141 30.38 31.07 50.29
CA GLU A 141 30.29 31.59 48.93
C GLU A 141 30.82 30.58 47.91
N THR A 142 31.98 29.96 48.19
CA THR A 142 32.56 28.91 47.33
C THR A 142 31.64 27.69 47.23
N ARG A 143 31.05 27.26 48.35
CA ARG A 143 30.07 26.16 48.36
C ARG A 143 28.82 26.52 47.56
N ALA A 144 28.31 27.74 47.73
CA ALA A 144 27.13 28.22 46.99
C ALA A 144 27.41 28.29 45.48
N ALA A 145 28.58 28.80 45.07
CA ALA A 145 29.01 28.84 43.68
C ALA A 145 29.16 27.42 43.09
N ALA A 146 29.76 26.49 43.82
CA ALA A 146 29.89 25.10 43.38
C ALA A 146 28.52 24.41 43.23
N GLN A 147 27.58 24.66 44.15
CA GLN A 147 26.22 24.15 44.05
C GLN A 147 25.44 24.76 42.88
N ALA A 148 25.60 26.07 42.63
CA ALA A 148 24.98 26.74 41.48
C ALA A 148 25.52 26.17 40.16
N HIS A 149 26.83 26.01 40.05
CA HIS A 149 27.47 25.39 38.88
C HIS A 149 26.99 23.95 38.67
N ALA A 150 26.92 23.14 39.73
CA ALA A 150 26.43 21.76 39.63
C ALA A 150 24.98 21.69 39.13
N ARG A 151 24.10 22.57 39.60
CA ARG A 151 22.71 22.66 39.11
C ARG A 151 22.65 23.10 37.65
N GLU A 152 23.52 24.02 37.24
CA GLU A 152 23.58 24.46 35.85
C GLU A 152 24.05 23.33 34.91
N GLU A 153 25.05 22.55 35.32
CA GLU A 153 25.48 21.36 34.57
C GLU A 153 24.38 20.29 34.51
N GLU A 154 23.67 20.05 35.61
CA GLU A 154 22.55 19.11 35.68
C GLU A 154 21.42 19.53 34.71
N THR A 155 21.00 20.79 34.77
CA THR A 155 19.99 21.33 33.84
C THR A 155 20.44 21.32 32.38
N ARG A 156 21.74 21.57 32.09
CA ARG A 156 22.29 21.42 30.74
C ARG A 156 22.30 19.95 30.28
N ALA A 157 22.63 19.02 31.18
CA ALA A 157 22.61 17.58 30.89
C ALA A 157 21.19 17.08 30.62
N ASP A 158 20.21 17.50 31.42
CA ASP A 158 18.79 17.16 31.25
C ASP A 158 18.24 17.70 29.92
N ALA A 159 18.51 18.97 29.60
CA ALA A 159 18.10 19.55 28.32
C ALA A 159 18.74 18.84 27.11
N ALA A 160 20.00 18.42 27.24
CA ALA A 160 20.68 17.62 26.22
C ALA A 160 20.07 16.21 26.08
N ALA A 161 19.71 15.57 27.19
CA ALA A 161 19.04 14.27 27.21
C ALA A 161 17.65 14.33 26.57
N GLU A 162 16.84 15.34 26.90
CA GLU A 162 15.53 15.58 26.29
C GLU A 162 15.64 15.83 24.78
N THR A 163 16.60 16.66 24.36
CA THR A 163 16.86 16.93 22.94
C THR A 163 17.28 15.65 22.20
N ALA A 164 18.14 14.83 22.80
CA ALA A 164 18.55 13.55 22.23
C ALA A 164 17.36 12.57 22.12
N ALA A 165 16.53 12.47 23.15
CA ALA A 165 15.32 11.62 23.15
C ALA A 165 14.31 12.07 22.08
N ALA A 166 14.10 13.39 21.93
CA ALA A 166 13.26 13.95 20.89
C ALA A 166 13.81 13.64 19.48
N ALA A 167 15.13 13.77 19.28
CA ALA A 167 15.77 13.44 18.00
C ALA A 167 15.64 11.95 17.63
N VAL A 168 15.80 11.04 18.60
CA VAL A 168 15.58 9.60 18.39
C VAL A 168 14.13 9.32 18.00
N THR A 169 13.17 9.92 18.70
CA THR A 169 11.73 9.76 18.42
C THR A 169 11.36 10.32 17.03
N ALA A 170 11.88 11.49 16.67
CA ALA A 170 11.69 12.09 15.36
C ALA A 170 12.28 11.21 14.24
N ARG A 171 13.48 10.65 14.45
CA ARG A 171 14.10 9.72 13.50
C ARG A 171 13.29 8.44 13.32
N ALA A 172 12.86 7.82 14.42
CA ALA A 172 12.03 6.62 14.37
C ALA A 172 10.70 6.86 13.64
N THR A 173 10.09 8.03 13.85
CA THR A 173 8.86 8.44 13.15
C THR A 173 9.10 8.63 11.66
N ALA A 174 10.18 9.32 11.28
CA ALA A 174 10.55 9.50 9.88
C ALA A 174 10.88 8.19 9.16
N GLU A 175 11.53 7.24 9.84
CA GLU A 175 11.80 5.89 9.32
C GLU A 175 10.50 5.09 9.13
N LEU A 176 9.56 5.16 10.08
CA LEU A 176 8.24 4.54 9.94
C LEU A 176 7.43 5.16 8.79
N ASP A 177 7.44 6.47 8.63
CA ASP A 177 6.72 7.15 7.55
C ASP A 177 7.33 6.83 6.19
N ARG A 178 8.66 6.74 6.09
CA ARG A 178 9.35 6.24 4.89
C ARG A 178 8.93 4.80 4.57
N ALA A 179 8.95 3.91 5.55
CA ALA A 179 8.54 2.51 5.35
C ALA A 179 7.06 2.40 4.92
N ARG A 180 6.17 3.23 5.47
CA ARG A 180 4.76 3.31 5.05
C ARG A 180 4.61 3.82 3.62
N ALA A 181 5.37 4.84 3.24
CA ALA A 181 5.37 5.38 1.87
C ALA A 181 5.88 4.35 0.85
N GLU A 182 6.97 3.64 1.17
CA GLU A 182 7.53 2.56 0.35
C GLU A 182 6.53 1.39 0.20
N ALA A 183 5.90 0.96 1.30
CA ALA A 183 4.86 -0.08 1.26
C ALA A 183 3.63 0.34 0.44
N ALA A 184 3.19 1.60 0.57
CA ALA A 184 2.08 2.13 -0.21
C ALA A 184 2.42 2.21 -1.71
N ALA A 185 3.64 2.59 -2.06
CA ALA A 185 4.14 2.62 -3.43
C ALA A 185 4.23 1.21 -4.03
N ALA A 186 4.78 0.24 -3.29
CA ALA A 186 4.84 -1.16 -3.73
C ALA A 186 3.44 -1.74 -3.98
N ALA A 187 2.49 -1.50 -3.07
CA ALA A 187 1.10 -1.95 -3.23
C ALA A 187 0.38 -1.25 -4.40
N ALA A 188 0.75 0.00 -4.74
CA ALA A 188 0.20 0.69 -5.89
C ALA A 188 0.75 0.11 -7.21
N THR A 189 2.04 -0.22 -7.26
CA THR A 189 2.67 -0.90 -8.41
C THR A 189 2.04 -2.27 -8.63
N GLU A 190 1.91 -3.09 -7.59
CA GLU A 190 1.28 -4.42 -7.68
C GLU A 190 -0.17 -4.32 -8.20
N ARG A 191 -0.96 -3.37 -7.68
CA ARG A 191 -2.32 -3.12 -8.18
C ARG A 191 -2.35 -2.69 -9.65
N ALA A 192 -1.39 -1.88 -10.08
CA ALA A 192 -1.29 -1.46 -11.48
C ALA A 192 -0.90 -2.63 -12.41
N GLU A 193 0.03 -3.47 -11.98
CA GLU A 193 0.44 -4.68 -12.70
C GLU A 193 -0.71 -5.69 -12.82
N GLN A 194 -1.43 -5.93 -11.71
CA GLN A 194 -2.62 -6.78 -11.68
C GLN A 194 -3.70 -6.27 -12.64
N ALA A 195 -4.04 -4.97 -12.58
CA ALA A 195 -5.01 -4.36 -13.49
C ALA A 195 -4.58 -4.47 -14.97
N SER A 196 -3.28 -4.29 -15.25
CA SER A 196 -2.74 -4.49 -16.60
C SER A 196 -2.80 -5.95 -17.07
N ALA A 197 -2.59 -6.90 -16.17
CA ALA A 197 -2.74 -8.33 -16.46
C ALA A 197 -4.19 -8.70 -16.73
N ASP A 198 -5.14 -8.19 -15.93
CA ASP A 198 -6.57 -8.42 -16.11
C ASP A 198 -7.08 -7.86 -17.45
N VAL A 199 -6.68 -6.63 -17.81
CA VAL A 199 -7.02 -6.03 -19.12
C VAL A 199 -6.46 -6.85 -20.28
N ARG A 200 -5.23 -7.38 -20.16
CA ARG A 200 -4.64 -8.26 -21.17
C ARG A 200 -5.39 -9.58 -21.28
N ALA A 201 -5.79 -10.17 -20.15
CA ALA A 201 -6.57 -11.41 -20.13
C ALA A 201 -7.96 -11.22 -20.76
N GLU A 202 -8.65 -10.12 -20.45
CA GLU A 202 -9.96 -9.80 -21.04
C GLU A 202 -9.87 -9.54 -22.55
N ARG A 203 -8.82 -8.85 -23.02
CA ARG A 203 -8.58 -8.68 -24.47
C ARG A 203 -8.33 -10.01 -25.16
N ALA A 204 -7.50 -10.88 -24.58
CA ALA A 204 -7.24 -12.21 -25.15
C ALA A 204 -8.53 -13.07 -25.22
N ARG A 205 -9.41 -12.98 -24.21
CA ARG A 205 -10.73 -13.62 -24.21
C ARG A 205 -11.63 -13.06 -25.32
N ALA A 206 -11.67 -11.74 -25.47
CA ALA A 206 -12.44 -11.07 -26.52
C ALA A 206 -11.95 -11.46 -27.92
N ASP A 207 -10.63 -11.50 -28.14
CA ASP A 207 -10.03 -11.92 -29.40
C ASP A 207 -10.34 -13.39 -29.74
N THR A 208 -10.31 -14.27 -28.73
CA THR A 208 -10.69 -15.68 -28.88
C THR A 208 -12.17 -15.82 -29.27
N LEU A 209 -13.07 -15.10 -28.59
CA LEU A 209 -14.50 -15.11 -28.90
C LEU A 209 -14.78 -14.53 -30.30
N ALA A 210 -14.05 -13.48 -30.70
CA ALA A 210 -14.17 -12.92 -32.05
C ALA A 210 -13.72 -13.92 -33.13
N ALA A 211 -12.63 -14.65 -32.89
CA ALA A 211 -12.16 -15.72 -33.78
C ALA A 211 -13.19 -16.87 -33.88
N ASP A 212 -13.73 -17.32 -32.75
CA ASP A 212 -14.77 -18.37 -32.71
C ASP A 212 -16.05 -17.94 -33.46
N LEU A 213 -16.48 -16.69 -33.28
CA LEU A 213 -17.65 -16.15 -34.00
C LEU A 213 -17.38 -16.07 -35.50
N ALA A 214 -16.18 -15.67 -35.92
CA ALA A 214 -15.79 -15.64 -37.33
C ALA A 214 -15.78 -17.06 -37.92
N GLN A 215 -15.25 -18.05 -37.20
CA GLN A 215 -15.28 -19.45 -37.63
C GLN A 215 -16.71 -19.97 -37.77
N ARG A 216 -17.58 -19.73 -36.77
CA ARG A 216 -18.99 -20.15 -36.83
C ARG A 216 -19.75 -19.47 -37.97
N ALA A 217 -19.44 -18.22 -38.28
CA ALA A 217 -20.02 -17.53 -39.42
C ALA A 217 -19.60 -18.18 -40.76
N GLN A 218 -18.34 -18.59 -40.89
CA GLN A 218 -17.85 -19.34 -42.06
C GLN A 218 -18.53 -20.71 -42.18
N GLU A 219 -18.63 -21.46 -41.07
CA GLU A 219 -19.33 -22.75 -41.04
C GLU A 219 -20.81 -22.60 -41.45
N LEU A 220 -21.50 -21.58 -40.94
CA LEU A 220 -22.89 -21.29 -41.32
C LEU A 220 -23.03 -20.92 -42.80
N ALA A 221 -22.09 -20.16 -43.36
CA ALA A 221 -22.08 -19.83 -44.78
C ALA A 221 -21.93 -21.11 -45.63
N VAL A 222 -20.99 -22.00 -45.28
CA VAL A 222 -20.82 -23.29 -45.96
C VAL A 222 -22.08 -24.14 -45.86
N ARG A 223 -22.66 -24.30 -44.67
CA ARG A 223 -23.91 -25.05 -44.48
C ARG A 223 -25.09 -24.47 -45.26
N THR A 224 -25.13 -23.15 -45.40
CA THR A 224 -26.15 -22.48 -46.21
C THR A 224 -25.96 -22.82 -47.68
N THR A 225 -24.72 -22.75 -48.20
CA THR A 225 -24.44 -23.15 -49.59
C THR A 225 -24.71 -24.63 -49.87
N GLU A 226 -24.40 -25.52 -48.92
CA GLU A 226 -24.72 -26.95 -49.02
C GLU A 226 -26.23 -27.20 -49.06
N ARG A 227 -26.99 -26.52 -48.19
CA ARG A 227 -28.46 -26.59 -48.17
C ARG A 227 -29.04 -26.10 -49.50
N ASP A 228 -28.57 -24.97 -50.00
CA ASP A 228 -29.11 -24.38 -51.23
C ASP A 228 -28.80 -25.29 -52.44
N ALA A 229 -27.58 -25.84 -52.52
CA ALA A 229 -27.25 -26.86 -53.53
C ALA A 229 -28.10 -28.14 -53.39
N ALA A 230 -28.40 -28.59 -52.17
CA ALA A 230 -29.30 -29.72 -51.94
C ALA A 230 -30.76 -29.43 -52.36
N LEU A 231 -31.23 -28.18 -52.23
CA LEU A 231 -32.54 -27.77 -52.70
C LEU A 231 -32.60 -27.68 -54.22
N ASP A 232 -31.53 -27.19 -54.87
CA ASP A 232 -31.42 -27.15 -56.32
C ASP A 232 -31.44 -28.56 -56.91
N THR A 233 -30.63 -29.48 -56.37
CA THR A 233 -30.63 -30.89 -56.80
C THR A 233 -31.97 -31.59 -56.58
N LEU A 234 -32.66 -31.31 -55.47
CA LEU A 234 -34.02 -31.82 -55.24
C LEU A 234 -35.02 -31.27 -56.27
N THR A 235 -34.89 -30.00 -56.64
CA THR A 235 -35.76 -29.36 -57.64
C THR A 235 -35.51 -29.96 -59.03
N GLU A 236 -34.24 -30.18 -59.40
CA GLU A 236 -33.87 -30.86 -60.64
C GLU A 236 -34.39 -32.30 -60.68
N ALA A 237 -34.23 -33.06 -59.60
CA ALA A 237 -34.74 -34.43 -59.50
C ALA A 237 -36.27 -34.51 -59.63
N ARG A 238 -37.00 -33.51 -59.10
CA ARG A 238 -38.45 -33.41 -59.28
C ARG A 238 -38.82 -33.14 -60.74
N ALA A 239 -38.13 -32.22 -61.41
CA ALA A 239 -38.34 -31.95 -62.82
C ALA A 239 -38.08 -33.20 -63.68
N GLN A 240 -36.96 -33.90 -63.45
CA GLN A 240 -36.64 -35.16 -64.15
C GLN A 240 -37.70 -36.25 -63.92
N LEU A 241 -38.28 -36.31 -62.72
CA LEU A 241 -39.33 -37.27 -62.40
C LEU A 241 -40.66 -36.93 -63.09
N ASP A 242 -40.99 -35.65 -63.21
CA ASP A 242 -42.16 -35.20 -63.97
C ASP A 242 -41.97 -35.42 -65.48
N ASP A 243 -40.80 -35.11 -66.04
CA ASP A 243 -40.45 -35.43 -67.43
C ASP A 243 -40.54 -36.95 -67.71
N ALA A 244 -40.03 -37.78 -66.79
CA ALA A 244 -40.11 -39.24 -66.90
C ALA A 244 -41.56 -39.74 -66.83
N ARG A 245 -42.42 -39.12 -66.03
CA ARG A 245 -43.86 -39.43 -65.98
C ARG A 245 -44.55 -39.07 -67.29
N GLU A 246 -44.27 -37.90 -67.86
CA GLU A 246 -44.80 -37.50 -69.16
C GLU A 246 -44.35 -38.46 -70.28
N ALA A 247 -43.07 -38.85 -70.28
CA ALA A 247 -42.54 -39.83 -71.22
C ALA A 247 -43.20 -41.20 -71.08
N LEU A 248 -43.49 -41.66 -69.85
CA LEU A 248 -44.22 -42.91 -69.60
C LEU A 248 -45.66 -42.83 -70.11
N LEU A 249 -46.37 -41.72 -69.87
CA LEU A 249 -47.72 -41.50 -70.39
C LEU A 249 -47.73 -41.52 -71.92
N ALA A 250 -46.80 -40.81 -72.57
CA ALA A 250 -46.67 -40.82 -74.03
C ALA A 250 -46.33 -42.21 -74.59
N ALA A 251 -45.49 -42.99 -73.88
CA ALA A 251 -45.18 -44.36 -74.24
C ALA A 251 -46.41 -45.28 -74.12
N ASP A 252 -47.24 -45.10 -73.08
CA ASP A 252 -48.49 -45.83 -72.92
C ASP A 252 -49.51 -45.49 -74.00
N GLU A 253 -49.68 -44.20 -74.35
CA GLU A 253 -50.52 -43.79 -75.48
C GLU A 253 -50.03 -44.43 -76.80
N THR A 254 -48.72 -44.43 -77.02
CA THR A 254 -48.12 -45.08 -78.20
C THR A 254 -48.37 -46.59 -78.19
N ARG A 255 -48.24 -47.24 -77.04
CA ARG A 255 -48.52 -48.68 -76.86
C ARG A 255 -50.00 -48.99 -77.15
N GLU A 256 -50.92 -48.18 -76.66
CA GLU A 256 -52.36 -48.31 -76.94
C GLU A 256 -52.66 -48.13 -78.43
N ALA A 257 -52.07 -47.11 -79.07
CA ALA A 257 -52.20 -46.89 -80.51
C ALA A 257 -51.68 -48.08 -81.33
N LEU A 258 -50.50 -48.61 -80.99
CA LEU A 258 -49.93 -49.80 -81.66
C LEU A 258 -50.79 -51.05 -81.41
N THR A 259 -51.34 -51.22 -80.21
CA THR A 259 -52.25 -52.33 -79.89
C THR A 259 -53.55 -52.25 -80.70
N ALA A 260 -54.11 -51.04 -80.86
CA ALA A 260 -55.26 -50.79 -81.71
C ALA A 260 -54.95 -51.07 -83.19
N GLN A 261 -53.79 -50.63 -83.69
CA GLN A 261 -53.33 -50.90 -85.05
C GLN A 261 -53.14 -52.41 -85.30
N LEU A 262 -52.52 -53.13 -84.36
CA LEU A 262 -52.33 -54.58 -84.45
C LEU A 262 -53.68 -55.31 -84.45
N THR A 263 -54.63 -54.89 -83.60
CA THR A 263 -55.99 -55.45 -83.57
C THR A 263 -56.70 -55.20 -84.90
N ALA A 264 -56.65 -53.98 -85.43
CA ALA A 264 -57.23 -53.64 -86.73
C ALA A 264 -56.55 -54.38 -87.90
N ALA A 265 -55.24 -54.64 -87.81
CA ALA A 265 -54.52 -55.46 -88.80
C ALA A 265 -54.93 -56.93 -88.73
N ARG A 266 -55.11 -57.49 -87.53
CA ARG A 266 -55.65 -58.85 -87.32
C ARG A 266 -57.07 -58.98 -87.88
N THR A 267 -57.97 -58.06 -87.54
CA THR A 267 -59.34 -58.06 -88.09
C THR A 267 -59.34 -57.97 -89.62
N ARG A 268 -58.46 -57.15 -90.22
CA ARG A 268 -58.30 -57.10 -91.68
C ARG A 268 -57.77 -58.41 -92.26
N ALA A 269 -56.81 -59.05 -91.60
CA ALA A 269 -56.29 -60.35 -92.02
C ALA A 269 -57.35 -61.45 -91.94
N ASP A 270 -58.16 -61.48 -90.87
CA ASP A 270 -59.26 -62.43 -90.68
C ASP A 270 -60.38 -62.21 -91.72
N ASP A 271 -60.73 -60.96 -92.02
CA ASP A 271 -61.69 -60.61 -93.08
C ASP A 271 -61.16 -61.04 -94.47
N LEU A 272 -59.89 -60.76 -94.78
CA LEU A 272 -59.26 -61.23 -96.02
C LEU A 272 -59.20 -62.76 -96.11
N ALA A 273 -58.88 -63.46 -95.02
CA ALA A 273 -58.88 -64.91 -94.96
C ALA A 273 -60.29 -65.47 -95.20
N THR A 274 -61.32 -64.86 -94.60
CA THR A 274 -62.72 -65.23 -94.80
C THR A 274 -63.13 -65.00 -96.25
N ARG A 275 -62.81 -63.84 -96.84
CA ARG A 275 -63.10 -63.54 -98.26
C ARG A 275 -62.39 -64.51 -99.21
N LEU A 276 -61.13 -64.86 -98.93
CA LEU A 276 -60.38 -65.84 -99.71
C LEU A 276 -61.03 -67.22 -99.61
N GLN A 277 -61.42 -67.65 -98.41
CA GLN A 277 -62.12 -68.91 -98.20
C GLN A 277 -63.45 -68.94 -98.96
N THR A 278 -64.25 -67.88 -98.89
CA THR A 278 -65.50 -67.74 -99.66
C THR A 278 -65.23 -67.80 -101.17
N ALA A 279 -64.22 -67.07 -101.66
CA ALA A 279 -63.85 -67.09 -103.06
C ALA A 279 -63.38 -68.49 -103.53
N LEU A 280 -62.67 -69.24 -102.68
CA LEU A 280 -62.28 -70.62 -102.96
C LEU A 280 -63.50 -71.55 -102.97
N THR A 281 -64.45 -71.40 -102.05
CA THR A 281 -65.69 -72.19 -102.06
C THR A 281 -66.57 -71.86 -103.26
N ASP A 282 -66.65 -70.59 -103.66
CA ASP A 282 -67.39 -70.14 -104.84
C ASP A 282 -66.72 -70.65 -106.12
N HIS A 283 -65.39 -70.62 -106.18
CA HIS A 283 -64.64 -71.21 -107.29
C HIS A 283 -64.84 -72.73 -107.35
N HIS A 284 -64.83 -73.41 -106.21
CA HIS A 284 -65.08 -74.86 -106.15
C HIS A 284 -66.51 -75.21 -106.57
N SER A 285 -67.52 -74.45 -106.12
CA SER A 285 -68.91 -74.65 -106.52
C SER A 285 -69.11 -74.34 -108.01
N ALA A 286 -68.51 -73.28 -108.54
CA ALA A 286 -68.56 -72.93 -109.95
C ALA A 286 -67.86 -73.97 -110.83
N THR A 287 -66.71 -74.50 -110.42
CA THR A 287 -66.00 -75.58 -111.14
C THR A 287 -66.79 -76.88 -111.12
N THR A 288 -67.42 -77.21 -109.99
CA THR A 288 -68.30 -78.38 -109.85
C THR A 288 -69.54 -78.23 -110.74
N ALA A 289 -70.23 -77.08 -110.69
CA ALA A 289 -71.38 -76.78 -111.55
C ALA A 289 -70.99 -76.79 -113.05
N ALA A 290 -69.81 -76.29 -113.40
CA ALA A 290 -69.30 -76.37 -114.78
C ALA A 290 -69.01 -77.81 -115.21
N ALA A 291 -68.47 -78.65 -114.31
CA ALA A 291 -68.26 -80.07 -114.57
C ALA A 291 -69.59 -80.83 -114.74
N GLU A 292 -70.58 -80.55 -113.88
CA GLU A 292 -71.94 -81.10 -113.99
C GLU A 292 -72.63 -80.67 -115.28
N ALA A 293 -72.54 -79.38 -115.65
CA ALA A 293 -73.09 -78.87 -116.90
C ALA A 293 -72.43 -79.53 -118.12
N ARG A 294 -71.10 -79.77 -118.09
CA ARG A 294 -70.41 -80.54 -119.15
C ARG A 294 -70.87 -82.00 -119.18
N ALA A 295 -71.03 -82.65 -118.03
CA ALA A 295 -71.51 -84.03 -117.95
C ALA A 295 -72.96 -84.18 -118.45
N GLU A 296 -73.82 -83.20 -118.14
CA GLU A 296 -75.19 -83.11 -118.67
C GLU A 296 -75.19 -82.86 -120.18
N HIS A 297 -74.33 -81.96 -120.68
CA HIS A 297 -74.17 -81.75 -122.11
C HIS A 297 -73.69 -83.02 -122.83
N HIS A 298 -72.76 -83.77 -122.24
CA HIS A 298 -72.31 -85.07 -122.75
C HIS A 298 -73.42 -86.12 -122.74
N ARG A 299 -74.24 -86.19 -121.69
CA ARG A 299 -75.42 -87.07 -121.65
C ARG A 299 -76.44 -86.70 -122.73
N ARG A 300 -76.75 -85.43 -122.92
CA ARG A 300 -77.66 -84.96 -123.98
C ARG A 300 -77.14 -85.28 -125.37
N THR A 301 -75.85 -85.05 -125.62
CA THR A 301 -75.23 -85.41 -126.90
C THR A 301 -75.29 -86.91 -127.12
N ALA A 302 -74.93 -87.74 -126.14
CA ALA A 302 -75.03 -89.20 -126.25
C ALA A 302 -76.46 -89.67 -126.58
N VAL A 303 -77.48 -89.13 -125.89
CA VAL A 303 -78.89 -89.44 -126.18
C VAL A 303 -79.28 -89.04 -127.60
N LEU A 304 -78.82 -87.87 -128.08
CA LEU A 304 -79.06 -87.43 -129.45
C LEU A 304 -78.36 -88.34 -130.47
N THR A 305 -77.14 -88.80 -130.18
CA THR A 305 -76.42 -89.75 -131.05
C THR A 305 -77.17 -91.07 -131.14
N THR A 306 -77.60 -91.63 -130.00
CA THR A 306 -78.41 -92.86 -129.97
C THR A 306 -79.71 -92.69 -130.75
N ARG A 307 -80.42 -91.56 -130.60
CA ARG A 307 -81.64 -91.28 -131.37
C ARG A 307 -81.39 -91.19 -132.87
N LEU A 308 -80.27 -90.62 -133.29
CA LEU A 308 -79.85 -90.57 -134.69
C LEU A 308 -79.54 -91.97 -135.23
N ASP A 309 -78.82 -92.81 -134.49
CA ASP A 309 -78.53 -94.20 -134.87
C ASP A 309 -79.82 -95.04 -134.98
N ASP A 310 -80.78 -94.82 -134.08
CA ASP A 310 -82.08 -95.49 -134.08
C ASP A 310 -82.97 -95.03 -135.26
N ALA A 311 -82.88 -93.75 -135.63
CA ALA A 311 -83.55 -93.21 -136.81
C ALA A 311 -82.92 -93.74 -138.11
N ALA A 312 -81.59 -93.80 -138.18
CA ALA A 312 -80.87 -94.39 -139.30
C ALA A 312 -81.24 -95.87 -139.48
N SER A 313 -81.24 -96.65 -138.40
CA SER A 313 -81.61 -98.07 -138.40
C SER A 313 -83.07 -98.32 -138.78
N ARG A 314 -83.98 -97.37 -138.52
CA ARG A 314 -85.38 -97.44 -138.99
C ARG A 314 -85.48 -97.21 -140.49
N LEU A 315 -84.78 -96.20 -141.00
CA LEU A 315 -84.74 -95.91 -142.43
C LEU A 315 -84.15 -97.07 -143.24
N THR A 316 -83.12 -97.75 -142.74
CA THR A 316 -82.55 -98.94 -143.40
C THR A 316 -83.58 -100.08 -143.46
N ARG A 317 -84.29 -100.35 -142.36
CA ARG A 317 -85.33 -101.39 -142.31
C ARG A 317 -86.51 -101.10 -143.22
N GLU A 318 -86.95 -99.84 -143.33
CA GLU A 318 -88.01 -99.44 -144.25
C GLU A 318 -87.60 -99.58 -145.72
N ALA A 319 -86.34 -99.25 -146.04
CA ALA A 319 -85.80 -99.44 -147.39
C ALA A 319 -85.74 -100.92 -147.80
N GLU A 320 -85.34 -101.81 -146.88
CA GLU A 320 -85.34 -103.26 -147.10
C GLU A 320 -86.76 -103.81 -147.29
N ALA A 321 -87.72 -103.39 -146.46
CA ALA A 321 -89.12 -103.79 -146.57
C ALA A 321 -89.76 -103.37 -147.90
N HIS A 322 -89.46 -102.16 -148.38
CA HIS A 322 -89.98 -101.64 -149.64
C HIS A 322 -89.40 -102.41 -150.85
N THR A 323 -88.15 -102.86 -150.76
CA THR A 323 -87.48 -103.65 -151.81
C THR A 323 -88.07 -105.06 -151.89
N ALA A 324 -88.35 -105.69 -150.75
CA ALA A 324 -88.99 -107.00 -150.66
C ALA A 324 -90.41 -107.00 -151.26
N LEU A 325 -91.20 -105.96 -150.97
CA LEU A 325 -92.56 -105.79 -151.49
C LEU A 325 -92.60 -105.66 -153.02
N ARG A 326 -91.63 -104.93 -153.60
CA ARG A 326 -91.51 -104.73 -155.04
C ARG A 326 -91.12 -106.01 -155.78
N ALA A 327 -90.26 -106.84 -155.20
CA ALA A 327 -89.90 -108.16 -155.74
C ALA A 327 -91.10 -109.14 -155.72
N ARG A 328 -91.96 -109.04 -154.71
CA ARG A 328 -93.15 -109.91 -154.57
C ARG A 328 -94.23 -109.59 -155.62
N LEU A 329 -94.53 -108.31 -155.84
CA LEU A 329 -95.49 -107.87 -156.86
C LEU A 329 -95.08 -108.28 -158.29
N SER A 330 -93.78 -108.28 -158.58
CA SER A 330 -93.26 -108.65 -159.89
C SER A 330 -93.30 -110.17 -160.16
N ARG A 331 -93.31 -111.02 -159.12
CA ARG A 331 -93.57 -112.47 -159.26
C ARG A 331 -95.03 -112.78 -159.54
N VAL A 332 -95.96 -112.16 -158.80
CA VAL A 332 -97.41 -112.34 -158.97
C VAL A 332 -97.87 -111.93 -160.37
N HIS A 333 -97.35 -110.80 -160.89
CA HIS A 333 -97.70 -110.34 -162.23
C HIS A 333 -97.25 -111.30 -163.35
N ARG A 334 -96.12 -112.00 -163.15
CA ARG A 334 -95.57 -112.94 -164.14
C ARG A 334 -96.39 -114.23 -164.23
N LEU A 335 -96.89 -114.72 -163.10
CA LEU A 335 -97.74 -115.91 -162.99
C LEU A 335 -99.13 -115.72 -163.64
N ALA A 336 -99.68 -114.51 -163.61
CA ALA A 336 -101.00 -114.22 -164.17
C ALA A 336 -101.06 -114.22 -165.72
N LEU A 337 -99.91 -114.14 -166.41
CA LEU A 337 -99.88 -113.93 -167.87
C LEU A 337 -99.51 -115.17 -168.69
N THR A 338 -99.13 -116.31 -168.08
CA THR A 338 -98.45 -117.41 -168.82
C THR A 338 -98.99 -118.85 -168.62
N GLY A 339 -100.10 -119.09 -167.93
CA GLY A 339 -100.58 -120.46 -167.63
C GLY A 339 -101.70 -121.01 -168.56
N PRO A 340 -101.61 -122.26 -169.06
CA PRO A 340 -102.48 -122.85 -170.10
C PRO A 340 -103.80 -123.49 -169.61
N ALA A 341 -104.67 -123.83 -170.57
CA ALA A 341 -106.11 -124.08 -170.49
C ALA A 341 -106.56 -125.46 -169.97
N GLU A 342 -106.13 -125.87 -168.77
CA GLU A 342 -106.84 -126.88 -167.98
C GLU A 342 -107.14 -126.33 -166.57
N GLY A 343 -108.44 -126.15 -166.27
CA GLY A 343 -108.98 -125.25 -165.23
C GLY A 343 -108.75 -125.63 -163.77
N THR A 344 -107.81 -126.52 -163.45
CA THR A 344 -107.48 -126.91 -162.05
C THR A 344 -106.08 -126.49 -161.58
N ASP A 345 -105.12 -126.27 -162.49
CA ASP A 345 -103.73 -125.95 -162.11
C ASP A 345 -103.42 -124.46 -161.88
N LEU A 346 -104.13 -123.54 -162.54
CA LEU A 346 -103.87 -122.09 -162.38
C LEU A 346 -104.23 -121.56 -160.97
N ARG A 347 -105.22 -122.19 -160.32
CA ARG A 347 -105.69 -121.79 -158.99
C ARG A 347 -104.72 -122.20 -157.89
N ALA A 348 -104.03 -123.34 -158.04
CA ALA A 348 -103.03 -123.79 -157.08
C ALA A 348 -101.75 -122.94 -157.13
N ALA A 349 -101.29 -122.54 -158.31
CA ALA A 349 -100.08 -121.74 -158.49
C ALA A 349 -100.22 -120.29 -157.99
N LEU A 350 -101.40 -119.66 -158.17
CA LEU A 350 -101.67 -118.30 -157.65
C LEU A 350 -101.85 -118.28 -156.13
N LEU A 351 -102.38 -119.34 -155.52
CA LEU A 351 -102.52 -119.45 -154.07
C LEU A 351 -101.18 -119.69 -153.36
N ALA A 352 -100.27 -120.46 -153.95
CA ALA A 352 -98.94 -120.71 -153.35
C ALA A 352 -98.10 -119.41 -153.21
N GLU A 353 -98.11 -118.53 -154.21
CA GLU A 353 -97.28 -117.31 -154.21
C GLU A 353 -97.91 -116.15 -153.42
N LEU A 354 -99.25 -116.11 -153.28
CA LEU A 354 -99.96 -115.14 -152.44
C LEU A 354 -100.03 -115.54 -150.96
N LEU A 355 -99.94 -116.85 -150.65
CA LEU A 355 -100.02 -117.37 -149.29
C LEU A 355 -98.69 -117.88 -148.72
N ASP A 356 -97.58 -117.77 -149.46
CA ASP A 356 -96.24 -118.12 -148.96
C ASP A 356 -96.16 -119.59 -148.50
N VAL A 357 -96.84 -120.50 -149.22
CA VAL A 357 -96.89 -121.92 -148.85
C VAL A 357 -95.88 -122.71 -149.71
N PRO A 358 -94.77 -123.20 -149.13
CA PRO A 358 -93.76 -123.95 -149.86
C PRO A 358 -94.27 -125.31 -150.32
N ALA A 359 -93.91 -125.71 -151.54
CA ALA A 359 -94.05 -127.08 -152.01
C ALA A 359 -93.16 -128.01 -151.16
N ASP A 360 -93.78 -129.04 -150.58
CA ASP A 360 -93.17 -130.01 -149.67
C ASP A 360 -91.95 -130.73 -150.30
N PRO A 361 -90.82 -130.91 -149.59
CA PRO A 361 -89.81 -131.91 -149.92
C PRO A 361 -90.16 -133.29 -149.31
N PRO A 362 -89.52 -134.40 -149.74
CA PRO A 362 -89.83 -135.75 -149.24
C PRO A 362 -89.41 -136.00 -147.78
N ARG A 363 -90.28 -136.79 -147.12
CA ARG A 363 -90.35 -137.34 -145.74
C ARG A 363 -89.10 -138.10 -145.25
N PRO A 364 -88.90 -138.33 -143.93
CA PRO A 364 -89.77 -139.17 -143.06
C PRO A 364 -90.81 -138.44 -142.20
#